data_AF-A0A1H9PEA4-F1
#
_entry.id   AF-A0A1H9PEA4-F1
#
_cell.length_a   1.000
_cell.length_b   1.000
_cell.length_c   1.000
_cell.angle_alpha   90.00
_cell.angle_beta   90.00
_cell.angle_gamma   90.00
#
_symmetry.space_group_name_H-M   'P 1'
#
loop_
_entity.id
_entity.type
_entity.pdbx_description
1 polymer ?
#
loop_
_entity_poly.entity_id
_entity_poly.type
_entity_poly.pdbx_seq_one_letter_code
_entity_poly.pdbx_strand_id
1 'polypeptide(L)'
;MSQPCQQSQPSDLSEIDDLLRSVVSDGFTVYLCGGADRPEAIVATYAWETHVDYVVIKDAHDVTAARSRLVRDWDVFTTESVVWSYQGHARWALRAILDLLPPEHPNAPHEDYPAPASLRVDPAFLSSVSVRSPRLGLVARRAMRLRLAARER
;
A
#
# COMPACT_ATOMS: atom_id res chain seq x y z
N MET A 1 13.29 -12.39 -44.35
CA MET A 1 14.01 -12.20 -43.07
C MET A 1 13.06 -11.45 -42.15
N SER A 2 12.30 -12.18 -41.34
CA SER A 2 11.23 -11.62 -40.50
C SER A 2 11.84 -10.89 -39.31
N GLN A 3 11.48 -9.62 -39.12
CA GLN A 3 11.86 -8.85 -37.93
C GLN A 3 11.31 -9.56 -36.68
N PRO A 4 12.09 -9.66 -35.59
CA PRO A 4 11.57 -10.17 -34.33
C PRO A 4 10.56 -9.16 -33.78
N CYS A 5 9.35 -9.63 -33.48
CA CYS A 5 8.33 -8.88 -32.78
C CYS A 5 8.94 -8.23 -31.54
N GLN A 6 9.08 -6.90 -31.55
CA GLN A 6 9.44 -6.13 -30.38
C GLN A 6 8.43 -6.46 -29.28
N GLN A 7 8.89 -7.11 -28.22
CA GLN A 7 8.12 -7.31 -27.01
C GLN A 7 7.77 -5.92 -26.49
N SER A 8 6.51 -5.53 -26.65
CA SER A 8 6.00 -4.24 -26.18
C SER A 8 6.33 -4.08 -24.71
N GLN A 9 7.18 -3.10 -24.37
CA GLN A 9 7.37 -2.71 -22.98
C GLN A 9 6.02 -2.27 -22.41
N PRO A 10 5.66 -2.71 -21.19
CA PRO A 10 4.46 -2.20 -20.54
C PRO A 10 4.56 -0.67 -20.45
N SER A 11 3.51 0.03 -20.87
CA SER A 11 3.40 1.46 -20.57
C SER A 11 3.38 1.64 -19.05
N ASP A 12 3.90 2.76 -18.53
CA ASP A 12 3.98 3.01 -17.07
C ASP A 12 2.63 2.78 -16.37
N LEU A 13 1.52 3.07 -17.05
CA LEU A 13 0.16 2.80 -16.57
C LEU A 13 -0.14 1.31 -16.38
N SER A 14 0.26 0.46 -17.33
CA SER A 14 0.06 -0.99 -17.21
C SER A 14 0.87 -1.61 -16.08
N GLU A 15 2.08 -1.11 -15.80
CA GLU A 15 2.86 -1.53 -14.63
C GLU A 15 2.19 -1.09 -13.31
N ILE A 16 1.66 0.14 -13.25
CA ILE A 16 0.92 0.62 -12.08
C ILE A 16 -0.33 -0.23 -11.84
N ASP A 17 -1.08 -0.58 -12.89
CA ASP A 17 -2.25 -1.44 -12.79
C ASP A 17 -1.90 -2.83 -12.24
N ASP A 18 -0.78 -3.41 -12.68
CA ASP A 18 -0.26 -4.67 -12.16
C ASP A 18 0.14 -4.57 -10.68
N LEU A 19 0.77 -3.47 -10.28
CA LEU A 19 1.12 -3.21 -8.88
C LEU A 19 -0.12 -3.04 -8.01
N LEU A 20 -1.14 -2.31 -8.47
CA LEU A 20 -2.41 -2.16 -7.75
C LEU A 20 -3.13 -3.51 -7.62
N ARG A 21 -3.17 -4.30 -8.68
CA ARG A 21 -3.69 -5.68 -8.62
C ARG A 21 -2.90 -6.55 -7.64
N SER A 22 -1.60 -6.34 -7.55
CA SER A 22 -0.73 -7.05 -6.61
C SER A 22 -1.05 -6.66 -5.16
N VAL A 23 -1.28 -5.37 -4.86
CA VAL A 23 -1.72 -4.90 -3.54
C VAL A 23 -3.04 -5.56 -3.12
N VAL A 24 -4.04 -5.59 -4.02
CA VAL A 24 -5.32 -6.27 -3.74
C VAL A 24 -5.12 -7.78 -3.54
N SER A 25 -4.27 -8.40 -4.37
CA SER A 25 -3.99 -9.84 -4.29
C SER A 25 -3.19 -10.22 -3.04
N ASP A 26 -2.44 -9.28 -2.47
CA ASP A 26 -1.73 -9.42 -1.20
C ASP A 26 -2.65 -9.31 0.03
N GLY A 27 -3.94 -9.04 -0.19
CA GLY A 27 -4.95 -9.05 0.87
C GLY A 27 -5.13 -7.72 1.59
N PHE A 28 -4.80 -6.59 0.93
CA PHE A 28 -5.11 -5.27 1.48
C PHE A 28 -6.63 -4.99 1.44
N THR A 29 -7.12 -4.32 2.48
CA THR A 29 -8.44 -3.64 2.49
C THR A 29 -8.30 -2.32 1.77
N VAL A 30 -9.21 -2.00 0.85
CA VAL A 30 -9.18 -0.76 0.07
C VAL A 30 -10.33 0.16 0.45
N TYR A 31 -10.02 1.43 0.69
CA TYR A 31 -10.95 2.52 0.95
C TYR A 31 -10.91 3.48 -0.25
N LEU A 32 -12.07 3.78 -0.81
CA LEU A 32 -12.25 4.76 -1.87
C LEU A 32 -12.89 6.00 -1.26
N CYS A 33 -12.16 7.10 -1.19
CA CYS A 33 -12.58 8.35 -0.54
C CYS A 33 -13.03 9.36 -1.60
N GLY A 34 -14.12 10.09 -1.34
CA GLY A 34 -14.66 11.09 -2.26
C GLY A 34 -15.54 10.52 -3.38
N GLY A 35 -15.92 9.25 -3.31
CA GLY A 35 -16.77 8.57 -4.29
C GLY A 35 -16.19 7.26 -4.81
N ALA A 36 -17.06 6.32 -5.19
CA ALA A 36 -16.63 4.96 -5.58
C ALA A 36 -16.15 4.85 -7.05
N ASP A 37 -16.73 5.64 -7.96
CA ASP A 37 -16.42 5.57 -9.41
C ASP A 37 -15.22 6.43 -9.81
N ARG A 38 -15.05 7.56 -9.13
CA ARG A 38 -13.93 8.49 -9.31
C ARG A 38 -13.47 9.00 -7.94
N PRO A 39 -12.71 8.18 -7.19
CA PRO A 39 -12.22 8.58 -5.88
C PRO A 39 -11.22 9.73 -5.99
N GLU A 40 -11.24 10.62 -5.00
CA GLU A 40 -10.25 11.68 -4.80
C GLU A 40 -9.01 11.16 -4.06
N ALA A 41 -9.17 10.08 -3.31
CA ALA A 41 -8.05 9.32 -2.75
C ALA A 41 -8.39 7.83 -2.64
N ILE A 42 -7.40 6.99 -2.85
CA ILE A 42 -7.44 5.55 -2.58
C ILE A 42 -6.51 5.28 -1.41
N VAL A 43 -7.04 4.65 -0.37
CA VAL A 43 -6.23 4.17 0.76
C VAL A 43 -6.30 2.64 0.77
N ALA A 44 -5.17 1.98 0.92
CA ALA A 44 -5.14 0.52 1.10
C ALA A 44 -4.40 0.18 2.38
N THR A 45 -4.95 -0.71 3.20
CA THR A 45 -4.36 -1.13 4.49
C THR A 45 -4.19 -2.64 4.59
N TYR A 46 -3.14 -3.08 5.26
CA TYR A 46 -2.90 -4.47 5.63
C TYR A 46 -2.46 -4.53 7.09
N ALA A 47 -3.29 -5.18 7.91
CA ALA A 47 -3.03 -5.35 9.33
C ALA A 47 -2.12 -6.55 9.58
N TRP A 48 -1.00 -6.30 10.25
CA TRP A 48 -0.20 -7.29 10.94
C TRP A 48 -0.70 -7.41 12.40
N GLU A 49 -0.09 -8.29 13.18
CA GLU A 49 -0.43 -8.44 14.60
C GLU A 49 -0.16 -7.16 15.41
N THR A 50 0.95 -6.47 15.13
CA THR A 50 1.41 -5.31 15.90
C THR A 50 1.60 -4.03 15.06
N HIS A 51 1.37 -4.10 13.75
CA HIS A 51 1.61 -3.00 12.81
C HIS A 51 0.52 -2.95 11.75
N VAL A 52 0.42 -1.83 11.05
CA VAL A 52 -0.41 -1.69 9.84
C VAL A 52 0.46 -1.13 8.73
N ASP A 53 0.49 -1.83 7.60
CA ASP A 53 1.02 -1.33 6.33
C ASP A 53 -0.10 -0.61 5.61
N TYR A 54 0.19 0.56 5.03
CA TYR A 54 -0.82 1.27 4.26
C TYR A 54 -0.22 2.14 3.17
N VAL A 55 -1.04 2.47 2.19
CA VAL A 55 -0.68 3.39 1.11
C VAL A 55 -1.84 4.33 0.85
N VAL A 56 -1.54 5.61 0.67
CA VAL A 56 -2.47 6.68 0.29
C VAL A 56 -2.08 7.15 -1.10
N ILE A 57 -3.02 7.09 -2.04
CA ILE A 57 -2.84 7.44 -3.45
C ILE A 57 -3.84 8.55 -3.77
N LYS A 58 -3.34 9.72 -4.14
CA LYS A 58 -4.17 10.86 -4.61
C LYS A 58 -4.06 11.02 -6.12
N ASP A 59 -2.87 10.79 -6.64
CA ASP A 59 -2.59 10.70 -8.07
C ASP A 59 -1.38 9.78 -8.33
N ALA A 60 -0.98 9.60 -9.59
CA ALA A 60 0.13 8.71 -9.96
C ALA A 60 1.52 9.22 -9.49
N HIS A 61 1.64 10.50 -9.16
CA HIS A 61 2.86 11.18 -8.68
C HIS A 61 2.81 11.51 -7.18
N ASP A 62 1.62 11.52 -6.56
CA ASP A 62 1.37 11.72 -5.14
C ASP A 62 0.84 10.44 -4.50
N VAL A 63 1.78 9.53 -4.24
CA VAL A 63 1.55 8.30 -3.49
C VAL A 63 2.47 8.25 -2.28
N THR A 64 1.92 7.97 -1.12
CA THR A 64 2.69 7.74 0.10
C THR A 64 2.35 6.38 0.68
N ALA A 65 3.34 5.49 0.72
CA ALA A 65 3.30 4.24 1.46
C ALA A 65 3.86 4.45 2.87
N ALA A 66 3.35 3.71 3.84
CA ALA A 66 3.77 3.81 5.23
C ALA A 66 3.52 2.53 6.02
N ARG A 67 4.19 2.43 7.17
CA ARG A 67 3.89 1.48 8.24
C ARG A 67 3.76 2.25 9.54
N SER A 68 2.74 1.92 10.32
CA SER A 68 2.56 2.42 11.70
C SER A 68 2.42 1.24 12.66
N ARG A 69 2.62 1.48 13.95
CA ARG A 69 2.26 0.52 15.00
C ARG A 69 0.74 0.44 15.11
N LEU A 70 0.22 -0.77 15.27
CA LEU A 70 -1.20 -1.01 15.51
C LEU A 70 -1.47 -0.82 17.00
N VAL A 71 -2.13 0.29 17.33
CA VAL A 71 -2.66 0.57 18.67
C VAL A 71 -4.19 0.42 18.67
N ARG A 72 -4.81 0.31 19.84
CA ARG A 72 -6.24 -0.03 19.99
C ARG A 72 -7.18 0.87 19.16
N ASP A 73 -6.88 2.16 19.10
CA ASP A 73 -7.69 3.18 18.42
C ASP A 73 -7.00 3.70 17.15
N TRP A 74 -6.17 2.86 16.52
CA TRP A 74 -5.48 3.24 15.28
C TRP A 74 -6.47 3.48 14.15
N ASP A 75 -6.33 4.62 13.49
CA ASP A 75 -7.10 5.02 12.32
C ASP A 75 -6.14 5.51 11.24
N VAL A 76 -6.31 4.95 10.04
CA VAL A 76 -5.49 5.26 8.86
C VAL A 76 -5.57 6.73 8.46
N PHE A 77 -6.68 7.41 8.75
CA PHE A 77 -6.90 8.80 8.33
C PHE A 77 -6.38 9.82 9.34
N THR A 78 -6.08 9.40 10.58
CA THR A 78 -5.66 10.30 11.68
C THR A 78 -4.32 9.92 12.31
N THR A 79 -3.62 8.94 11.74
CA THR A 79 -2.32 8.48 12.25
C THR A 79 -1.28 9.60 12.32
N GLU A 80 -0.71 9.79 13.51
CA GLU A 80 0.25 10.87 13.78
C GLU A 80 1.70 10.42 13.67
N SER A 81 1.96 9.12 13.73
CA SER A 81 3.31 8.54 13.66
C SER A 81 3.38 7.31 12.77
N VAL A 82 4.56 7.13 12.18
CA VAL A 82 4.94 5.99 11.35
C VAL A 82 6.28 5.46 11.83
N VAL A 83 6.55 4.20 11.55
CA VAL A 83 7.90 3.62 11.70
C VAL A 83 8.65 3.56 10.36
N TRP A 84 7.93 3.75 9.26
CA TRP A 84 8.46 3.76 7.91
C TRP A 84 7.51 4.46 6.95
N SER A 85 8.05 5.13 5.94
CA SER A 85 7.31 5.78 4.87
C SER A 85 8.14 5.93 3.61
N TYR A 86 7.44 5.95 2.48
CA TYR A 86 7.98 6.23 1.16
C TYR A 86 6.98 7.12 0.42
N GLN A 87 7.40 8.30 -0.01
CA GLN A 87 6.59 9.23 -0.81
C GLN A 87 7.17 9.35 -2.22
N GLY A 88 6.31 9.30 -3.23
CA GLY A 88 6.67 9.59 -4.61
C GLY A 88 5.71 8.96 -5.62
N HIS A 89 6.26 8.63 -6.79
CA HIS A 89 5.52 8.03 -7.89
C HIS A 89 4.92 6.67 -7.51
N ALA A 90 3.69 6.40 -7.97
CA ALA A 90 2.91 5.21 -7.69
C ALA A 90 3.69 3.91 -7.88
N ARG A 91 4.39 3.79 -9.02
CA ARG A 91 5.28 2.65 -9.31
C ARG A 91 6.20 2.29 -8.15
N TRP A 92 6.93 3.28 -7.63
CA TRP A 92 7.95 3.05 -6.63
C TRP A 92 7.35 2.88 -5.24
N ALA A 93 6.32 3.66 -4.90
CA ALA A 93 5.65 3.54 -3.60
C ALA A 93 4.93 2.19 -3.45
N LEU A 94 4.24 1.74 -4.51
CA LEU A 94 3.57 0.44 -4.51
C LEU A 94 4.58 -0.73 -4.45
N ARG A 95 5.71 -0.63 -5.17
CA ARG A 95 6.78 -1.64 -5.03
C ARG A 95 7.36 -1.65 -3.62
N ALA A 96 7.65 -0.46 -3.07
CA ALA A 96 8.22 -0.32 -1.73
C ALA A 96 7.33 -0.95 -0.66
N ILE A 97 6.02 -0.73 -0.70
CA ILE A 97 5.10 -1.38 0.25
C ILE A 97 4.97 -2.88 -0.04
N LEU A 98 4.93 -3.32 -1.30
CA LEU A 98 4.83 -4.74 -1.64
C LEU A 98 6.03 -5.55 -1.18
N ASP A 99 7.22 -4.94 -1.15
CA ASP A 99 8.48 -5.57 -0.76
C ASP A 99 8.91 -5.25 0.69
N LEU A 100 8.12 -4.47 1.43
CA LEU A 100 8.41 -4.11 2.81
C LEU A 100 8.45 -5.37 3.68
N LEU A 101 9.59 -5.60 4.33
CA LEU A 101 9.83 -6.75 5.21
C LEU A 101 8.72 -6.85 6.28
N PRO A 102 8.33 -8.06 6.69
CA PRO A 102 7.32 -8.23 7.71
C PRO A 102 7.82 -7.67 9.05
N PRO A 103 6.95 -7.15 9.94
CA PRO A 103 7.37 -6.47 11.16
C PRO A 103 8.22 -7.32 12.11
N GLU A 104 8.04 -8.65 12.11
CA GLU A 104 8.84 -9.58 12.92
C GLU A 104 10.26 -9.82 12.38
N HIS A 105 10.60 -9.29 11.20
CA HIS A 105 11.93 -9.45 10.62
C HIS A 105 12.97 -8.61 11.37
N PRO A 106 14.19 -9.11 11.67
CA PRO A 106 15.20 -8.38 12.45
C PRO A 106 15.61 -7.02 11.87
N ASN A 107 15.56 -6.90 10.54
CA ASN A 107 15.88 -5.67 9.81
C ASN A 107 14.63 -4.83 9.45
N ALA A 108 13.47 -5.12 10.04
CA ALA A 108 12.30 -4.29 9.84
C ALA A 108 12.50 -2.92 10.51
N PRO A 109 11.96 -1.83 9.94
CA PRO A 109 12.02 -0.52 10.57
C PRO A 109 11.12 -0.47 11.81
N HIS A 110 11.62 0.13 12.89
CA HIS A 110 10.95 0.14 14.20
C HIS A 110 10.90 1.50 14.89
N GLU A 111 11.71 2.47 14.44
CA GLU A 111 11.82 3.79 15.05
C GLU A 111 10.65 4.68 14.62
N ASP A 112 9.92 5.23 15.59
CA ASP A 112 8.77 6.10 15.33
C ASP A 112 9.23 7.50 14.91
N TYR A 113 8.54 8.08 13.94
CA TYR A 113 8.67 9.48 13.56
C TYR A 113 7.32 10.05 13.07
N PRO A 114 7.17 11.38 12.98
CA PRO A 114 5.92 12.00 12.56
C PRO A 114 5.46 11.54 11.18
N ALA A 115 4.17 11.23 11.05
CA ALA A 115 3.56 10.83 9.79
C ALA A 115 3.67 11.97 8.74
N PRO A 116 4.14 11.68 7.51
CA PRO A 116 4.16 12.66 6.43
C PRO A 116 2.77 13.26 6.17
N ALA A 117 2.71 14.57 5.93
CA ALA A 117 1.44 15.26 5.66
C ALA A 117 0.73 14.73 4.41
N SER A 118 1.47 14.13 3.47
CA SER A 118 0.93 13.50 2.26
C SER A 118 0.02 12.30 2.55
N LEU A 119 0.13 11.66 3.72
CA LEU A 119 -0.77 10.60 4.18
C LEU A 119 -2.17 11.11 4.53
N ARG A 120 -2.33 12.42 4.80
CA ARG A 120 -3.63 12.99 5.16
C ARG A 120 -4.56 12.99 3.95
N VAL A 121 -5.73 12.39 4.11
CA VAL A 121 -6.85 12.56 3.19
C VAL A 121 -7.65 13.77 3.65
N ASP A 122 -8.13 14.59 2.70
CA ASP A 122 -8.97 15.73 3.05
C ASP A 122 -10.24 15.25 3.78
N PRO A 123 -10.55 15.77 4.98
CA PRO A 123 -11.74 15.39 5.73
C PRO A 123 -13.05 15.51 4.92
N ALA A 124 -13.13 16.41 3.94
CA ALA A 124 -14.29 16.53 3.06
C ALA A 124 -14.60 15.22 2.31
N PHE A 125 -13.56 14.47 1.92
CA PHE A 125 -13.69 13.22 1.18
C PHE A 125 -14.03 12.02 2.08
N LEU A 126 -13.87 12.15 3.41
CA LEU A 126 -14.19 11.09 4.38
C LEU A 126 -15.69 10.96 4.64
N SER A 127 -16.49 11.95 4.22
CA SER A 127 -17.95 11.87 4.24
C SER A 127 -18.53 10.83 3.27
N SER A 128 -17.75 10.41 2.27
CA SER A 128 -18.14 9.43 1.25
C SER A 128 -17.03 8.41 1.04
N VAL A 129 -17.03 7.37 1.89
CA VAL A 129 -16.04 6.29 1.86
C VAL A 129 -16.71 4.97 1.51
N SER A 130 -16.19 4.30 0.48
CA SER A 130 -16.55 2.92 0.15
C SER A 130 -15.41 1.98 0.52
N VAL A 131 -15.72 0.87 1.19
CA VAL A 131 -14.72 -0.10 1.67
C VAL A 131 -14.82 -1.40 0.88
N ARG A 132 -13.67 -1.93 0.45
CA ARG A 132 -13.51 -3.22 -0.22
C ARG A 132 -12.57 -4.08 0.61
N SER A 133 -13.15 -5.02 1.37
CA SER A 133 -12.37 -5.97 2.16
C SER A 133 -11.74 -7.05 1.28
N PRO A 134 -10.55 -7.54 1.65
CA PRO A 134 -9.93 -8.67 0.96
C PRO A 134 -10.79 -9.92 1.11
N ARG A 135 -10.71 -10.82 0.12
CA ARG A 135 -11.29 -12.17 0.25
C ARG A 135 -10.57 -12.90 1.40
N LEU A 136 -11.30 -13.67 2.20
CA LEU A 136 -10.75 -14.35 3.40
C LEU A 136 -9.46 -15.14 3.13
N GLY A 137 -9.34 -15.78 1.95
CA GLY A 137 -8.15 -16.55 1.57
C GLY A 137 -6.91 -15.72 1.19
N LEU A 138 -7.02 -14.39 1.06
CA LEU A 138 -5.91 -13.52 0.67
C LEU A 138 -5.20 -12.87 1.86
N VAL A 139 -5.85 -12.77 3.02
CA VAL A 139 -5.32 -12.05 4.20
C VAL A 139 -3.96 -12.60 4.65
N ALA A 140 -3.76 -13.91 4.61
CA ALA A 140 -2.49 -14.53 5.02
C ALA A 140 -1.43 -14.59 3.90
N ARG A 141 -1.80 -14.25 2.65
CA ARG A 141 -0.96 -14.49 1.46
C ARG A 141 0.32 -13.65 1.49
N ARG A 142 0.20 -12.37 1.82
CA ARG A 142 1.32 -11.45 1.95
C ARG A 142 2.31 -11.91 3.02
N ALA A 143 1.82 -12.18 4.24
CA ALA A 143 2.65 -12.68 5.32
C ALA A 143 3.41 -13.97 4.93
N MET A 144 2.74 -14.92 4.28
CA MET A 144 3.39 -16.14 3.78
C MET A 144 4.46 -15.85 2.72
N ARG A 145 4.13 -15.04 1.70
CA ARG A 145 5.05 -14.66 0.61
C ARG A 145 6.32 -13.99 1.15
N LEU A 146 6.15 -13.00 2.05
CA LEU A 146 7.27 -12.23 2.60
C LEU A 146 8.15 -13.06 3.53
N ARG A 147 7.57 -13.96 4.34
CA ARG A 147 8.33 -14.88 5.20
C ARG A 147 9.14 -15.89 4.40
N LEU A 148 8.63 -16.36 3.26
CA LEU A 148 9.37 -17.23 2.36
C LEU A 148 10.55 -16.49 1.72
N ALA A 149 10.29 -15.31 1.15
CA ALA A 149 11.31 -14.49 0.51
C ALA A 149 12.42 -14.02 1.48
N ALA A 150 12.08 -13.78 2.75
CA ALA A 150 13.04 -13.38 3.77
C ALA A 150 13.99 -14.50 4.22
N ARG A 151 13.69 -15.78 3.94
CA ARG A 151 14.58 -16.91 4.24
C ARG A 151 15.65 -17.14 3.18
N GLU A 152 15.45 -16.58 1.98
CA GLU A 152 16.32 -16.74 0.82
C GLU A 152 17.36 -15.61 0.71
N ARG A 153 17.33 -14.63 1.63
CA ARG A 153 18.22 -13.47 1.69
C ARG A 153 19.09 -13.52 2.94
#